data_AF-A0A2A5E9L9-F1
#
_entry.id   AF-A0A2A5E9L9-F1
#
_cell.length_a   1.000
_cell.length_b   1.000
_cell.length_c   1.000
_cell.angle_alpha   90.00
_cell.angle_beta   90.00
_cell.angle_gamma   90.00
#
_symmetry.space_group_name_H-M   'P 1'
#
loop_
_entity.id
_entity.type
_entity.pdbx_description
1 polymer ?
#
loop_
_entity_poly.entity_id
_entity_poly.type
_entity_poly.pdbx_seq_one_letter_code
_entity_poly.pdbx_strand_id
1 'polypeptide(L)'
;MASTDQRDDVALRFPLLFQDKVLNHSQQANINPAWAYGVIRRESAFVQDARSPKGALGLMQLLPSTAKSMSRNMPRKYRGKSRLIQSDANIALGTKYLSKMLKRFSGQTVLATAAYNAGARRIKGWLPKNASLDADRWIESIPFKETREYVTNVLAYTIIYADRLGIKQDRLTQRMPAIPTREAL
;
A
#
# COMPACT_ATOMS: atom_id res chain seq x y z
N MET A 1 26.40 32.54 -4.99
CA MET A 1 26.31 31.15 -5.49
C MET A 1 25.56 30.33 -4.46
N ALA A 2 24.26 30.10 -4.65
CA ALA A 2 23.44 29.36 -3.70
C ALA A 2 23.58 27.86 -3.95
N SER A 3 24.42 27.21 -3.14
CA SER A 3 24.51 25.75 -3.04
C SER A 3 23.42 25.27 -2.09
N THR A 4 22.17 25.25 -2.53
CA THR A 4 21.12 24.51 -1.83
C THR A 4 21.19 23.08 -2.36
N ASP A 5 21.67 22.16 -1.54
CA ASP A 5 21.78 20.74 -1.88
C ASP A 5 20.38 20.17 -2.16
N GLN A 6 19.98 20.15 -3.44
CA GLN A 6 18.68 19.64 -3.91
C GLN A 6 18.43 18.16 -3.53
N ARG A 7 19.42 17.47 -2.96
CA ARG A 7 19.33 16.06 -2.53
C ARG A 7 18.46 15.85 -1.28
N ASP A 8 18.27 16.90 -0.47
CA ASP A 8 17.58 16.82 0.83
C ASP A 8 16.14 17.35 0.81
N ASP A 9 15.62 17.75 -0.34
CA ASP A 9 14.22 18.19 -0.42
C ASP A 9 13.26 16.98 -0.37
N VAL A 10 12.95 16.55 0.86
CA VAL A 10 11.95 15.53 1.16
C VAL A 10 10.60 15.90 0.55
N ALA A 11 10.27 17.19 0.42
CA ALA A 11 9.02 17.64 -0.15
C ALA A 11 8.89 17.33 -1.63
N LEU A 12 9.98 17.50 -2.39
CA LEU A 12 10.05 17.13 -3.79
C LEU A 12 10.04 15.61 -4.00
N ARG A 13 10.70 14.85 -3.11
CA ARG A 13 10.78 13.38 -3.21
C ARG A 13 9.50 12.67 -2.76
N PHE A 14 8.74 13.30 -1.87
CA PHE A 14 7.51 12.79 -1.25
C PHE A 14 6.39 13.85 -1.29
N PRO A 15 5.88 14.18 -2.48
CA PRO A 15 4.85 15.20 -2.64
C PRO A 15 3.48 14.69 -2.15
N LEU A 16 2.65 15.61 -1.64
CA LEU A 16 1.27 15.31 -1.22
C LEU A 16 0.28 15.50 -2.37
N LEU A 17 0.56 14.89 -3.53
CA LEU A 17 -0.35 14.97 -4.68
C LEU A 17 -1.68 14.28 -4.36
N PHE A 18 -2.78 14.81 -4.90
CA PHE A 18 -4.14 14.28 -4.71
C PHE A 18 -4.58 14.19 -3.24
N GLN A 19 -4.07 15.06 -2.36
CA GLN A 19 -4.27 14.99 -0.91
C GLN A 19 -5.72 14.80 -0.49
N ASP A 20 -6.64 15.64 -0.95
CA ASP A 20 -8.06 15.52 -0.58
C ASP A 20 -8.63 14.14 -0.94
N LYS A 21 -8.28 13.60 -2.11
CA LYS A 21 -8.74 12.27 -2.57
C LYS A 21 -8.15 11.16 -1.70
N VAL A 22 -6.84 11.22 -1.42
CA VAL A 22 -6.16 10.21 -0.60
C VAL A 22 -6.69 10.23 0.83
N LEU A 23 -6.85 11.40 1.44
CA LEU A 23 -7.39 11.55 2.79
C LEU A 23 -8.83 11.03 2.87
N ASN A 24 -9.72 11.52 1.99
CA ASN A 24 -11.12 11.14 1.99
C ASN A 24 -11.32 9.63 1.79
N HIS A 25 -10.64 9.04 0.80
CA HIS A 25 -10.79 7.61 0.52
C HIS A 25 -10.07 6.71 1.54
N SER A 26 -9.03 7.19 2.21
CA SER A 26 -8.40 6.46 3.32
C SER A 26 -9.30 6.45 4.55
N GLN A 27 -9.93 7.59 4.87
CA GLN A 27 -10.92 7.71 5.94
C GLN A 27 -12.13 6.79 5.68
N GLN A 28 -12.72 6.84 4.49
CA GLN A 28 -13.84 5.96 4.10
C GLN A 28 -13.48 4.46 4.17
N ALA A 29 -12.23 4.13 3.86
CA ALA A 29 -11.73 2.76 3.93
C ALA A 29 -11.26 2.34 5.34
N ASN A 30 -11.27 3.26 6.30
CA ASN A 30 -10.73 3.11 7.65
C ASN A 30 -9.27 2.60 7.66
N ILE A 31 -8.40 3.27 6.90
CA ILE A 31 -6.96 2.99 6.87
C ILE A 31 -6.15 4.27 7.11
N ASN A 32 -4.90 4.12 7.54
CA ASN A 32 -3.97 5.23 7.69
C ASN A 32 -3.63 5.85 6.30
N PRO A 33 -3.87 7.15 6.07
CA PRO A 33 -3.59 7.79 4.77
C PRO A 33 -2.11 7.81 4.40
N ALA A 34 -1.20 7.84 5.38
CA ALA A 34 0.24 7.76 5.12
C ALA A 34 0.63 6.40 4.50
N TRP A 35 -0.07 5.33 4.88
CA TRP A 35 0.13 4.01 4.27
C TRP A 35 -0.36 3.97 2.82
N ALA A 36 -1.51 4.58 2.54
CA ALA A 36 -2.00 4.73 1.17
C ALA A 36 -1.02 5.52 0.29
N TYR A 37 -0.47 6.61 0.81
CA TYR A 37 0.59 7.38 0.13
C TYR A 37 1.86 6.56 -0.11
N GLY A 38 2.30 5.79 0.89
CA GLY A 38 3.45 4.89 0.74
C GLY A 38 3.27 3.89 -0.39
N VAL A 39 2.07 3.32 -0.52
CA VAL A 39 1.68 2.44 -1.63
C VAL A 39 1.67 3.20 -2.96
N ILE A 40 1.00 4.35 -3.07
CA ILE A 40 0.97 5.15 -4.31
C ILE A 40 2.38 5.49 -4.79
N ARG A 41 3.25 5.93 -3.87
CA ARG A 41 4.64 6.28 -4.17
C ARG A 41 5.40 5.09 -4.73
N ARG A 42 5.24 3.90 -4.14
CA ARG A 42 5.91 2.68 -4.59
C ARG A 42 5.37 2.17 -5.93
N GLU A 43 4.07 2.28 -6.15
CA GLU A 43 3.38 1.70 -7.30
C GLU A 43 3.55 2.53 -8.59
N SER A 44 3.39 3.84 -8.49
CA SER A 44 3.35 4.70 -9.68
C SER A 44 4.24 5.92 -9.62
N ALA A 45 4.84 6.21 -8.46
CA ALA A 45 5.47 7.50 -8.22
C ALA A 45 4.55 8.69 -8.57
N PHE A 46 3.23 8.53 -8.37
CA PHE A 46 2.16 9.47 -8.71
C PHE A 46 1.88 9.67 -10.21
N VAL A 47 2.42 8.83 -11.09
CA VAL A 47 2.07 8.84 -12.52
C VAL A 47 0.65 8.29 -12.70
N GLN A 48 -0.32 9.17 -12.97
CA GLN A 48 -1.75 8.84 -12.95
C GLN A 48 -2.16 7.81 -14.01
N ASP A 49 -1.49 7.80 -15.15
CA ASP A 49 -1.75 6.90 -16.28
C ASP A 49 -0.78 5.72 -16.36
N ALA A 50 0.00 5.48 -15.29
CA ALA A 50 0.99 4.41 -15.21
C ALA A 50 0.41 3.03 -15.59
N ARG A 51 1.19 2.26 -16.37
CA ARG A 51 0.82 0.92 -16.83
C ARG A 51 1.98 -0.03 -16.60
N SER A 52 1.74 -1.12 -15.87
CA SER A 52 2.77 -2.16 -15.73
C SER A 52 2.73 -3.17 -16.88
N PRO A 53 3.84 -3.89 -17.12
CA PRO A 53 3.86 -5.02 -18.08
C PRO A 53 2.83 -6.11 -17.76
N LYS A 54 2.47 -6.27 -16.48
CA LYS A 54 1.45 -7.22 -15.99
C LYS A 54 0.01 -6.69 -16.15
N GLY A 55 -0.17 -5.49 -16.72
CA GLY A 55 -1.47 -4.88 -16.99
C GLY A 55 -2.11 -4.16 -15.80
N ALA A 56 -1.33 -3.83 -14.76
CA ALA A 56 -1.79 -3.00 -13.66
C ALA A 56 -1.86 -1.52 -14.07
N LEU A 57 -2.81 -0.76 -13.51
CA LEU A 57 -3.15 0.58 -14.00
C LEU A 57 -3.25 1.63 -12.88
N GLY A 58 -2.77 2.82 -13.20
CA GLY A 58 -2.96 4.06 -12.45
C GLY A 58 -2.15 4.18 -11.16
N LEU A 59 -2.55 5.13 -10.32
CA LEU A 59 -1.81 5.56 -9.13
C LEU A 59 -1.45 4.43 -8.15
N MET A 60 -2.36 3.48 -7.96
CA MET A 60 -2.22 2.35 -7.03
C MET A 60 -2.05 1.02 -7.76
N GLN A 61 -1.72 1.06 -9.06
CA GLN A 61 -1.44 -0.11 -9.93
C GLN A 61 -2.43 -1.26 -9.71
N LEU A 62 -3.71 -1.02 -9.99
CA LEU A 62 -4.73 -2.04 -9.86
C LEU A 62 -4.83 -2.88 -11.13
N LEU A 63 -4.83 -4.20 -10.96
CA LEU A 63 -5.24 -5.12 -12.02
C LEU A 63 -6.74 -4.95 -12.32
N PRO A 64 -7.17 -5.00 -13.59
CA PRO A 64 -8.59 -4.92 -13.97
C PRO A 64 -9.48 -5.95 -13.27
N SER A 65 -8.96 -7.16 -13.01
CA SER A 65 -9.67 -8.22 -12.27
C SER A 65 -9.91 -7.84 -10.81
N THR A 66 -8.90 -7.26 -10.15
CA THR A 66 -9.01 -6.72 -8.78
C THR A 66 -10.01 -5.58 -8.74
N ALA A 67 -9.91 -4.61 -9.65
CA ALA A 67 -10.84 -3.50 -9.75
C ALA A 67 -12.29 -3.96 -9.94
N LYS A 68 -12.52 -4.91 -10.87
CA LYS A 68 -13.84 -5.52 -11.09
C LYS A 68 -14.38 -6.13 -9.80
N SER A 69 -13.56 -6.90 -9.08
CA SER A 69 -13.93 -7.52 -7.80
C SER A 69 -14.30 -6.49 -6.73
N MET A 70 -13.53 -5.41 -6.59
CA MET A 70 -13.75 -4.36 -5.59
C MET A 70 -14.95 -3.46 -5.90
N SER A 71 -15.31 -3.33 -7.19
CA SER A 71 -16.43 -2.53 -7.68
C SER A 71 -17.81 -3.18 -7.54
N ARG A 72 -17.90 -4.49 -7.28
CA ARG A 72 -19.18 -5.23 -7.25
C ARG A 72 -20.20 -4.63 -6.28
N ASN A 73 -19.73 -4.05 -5.18
CA ASN A 73 -20.56 -3.44 -4.14
C ASN A 73 -20.40 -1.92 -4.10
N MET A 74 -19.99 -1.28 -5.21
CA MET A 74 -19.94 0.18 -5.31
C MET A 74 -21.14 0.69 -6.10
N PRO A 75 -21.78 1.80 -5.67
CA PRO A 75 -22.95 2.36 -6.35
C PRO A 75 -22.66 2.74 -7.81
N ARG A 76 -21.40 3.04 -8.16
CA ARG A 76 -20.97 3.30 -9.54
C ARG A 76 -20.27 2.06 -10.13
N LYS A 77 -20.96 1.27 -10.96
CA LYS A 77 -20.40 0.11 -11.69
C LYS A 77 -19.05 0.44 -12.35
N TYR A 78 -18.08 -0.48 -12.28
CA TYR A 78 -16.83 -0.39 -13.03
C TYR A 78 -17.12 -0.35 -14.54
N ARG A 79 -16.73 0.73 -15.21
CA ARG A 79 -16.99 0.98 -16.64
C ARG A 79 -15.76 0.70 -17.52
N GLY A 80 -14.87 -0.20 -17.09
CA GLY A 80 -13.68 -0.60 -17.86
C GLY A 80 -12.39 0.13 -17.47
N LYS A 81 -11.32 -0.15 -18.24
CA LYS A 81 -9.93 0.23 -17.94
C LYS A 81 -9.71 1.75 -17.88
N SER A 82 -10.45 2.53 -18.67
CA SER A 82 -10.37 4.00 -18.69
C SER A 82 -10.68 4.64 -17.33
N ARG A 83 -11.48 3.98 -16.49
CA ARG A 83 -11.76 4.45 -15.15
C ARG A 83 -10.59 4.24 -14.18
N LEU A 84 -9.68 3.31 -14.46
CA LEU A 84 -8.51 3.06 -13.60
C LEU A 84 -7.38 4.05 -13.80
N ILE A 85 -7.40 4.83 -14.87
CA ILE A 85 -6.45 5.95 -15.06
C ILE A 85 -7.02 7.28 -14.54
N GLN A 86 -8.23 7.28 -13.98
CA GLN A 86 -8.79 8.44 -13.26
C GLN A 86 -8.36 8.35 -11.79
N SER A 87 -7.68 9.40 -11.30
CA SER A 87 -7.10 9.42 -9.95
C SER A 87 -8.11 9.08 -8.84
N ASP A 88 -9.28 9.71 -8.86
CA ASP A 88 -10.33 9.50 -7.86
C ASP A 88 -10.76 8.03 -7.77
N ALA A 89 -11.17 7.44 -8.89
CA ALA A 89 -11.64 6.06 -8.93
C ALA A 89 -10.53 5.05 -8.62
N ASN A 90 -9.29 5.31 -9.05
CA ASN A 90 -8.16 4.44 -8.77
C ASN A 90 -7.81 4.43 -7.27
N ILE A 91 -7.72 5.61 -6.66
CA ILE A 91 -7.46 5.76 -5.22
C ILE A 91 -8.60 5.12 -4.43
N ALA A 92 -9.87 5.40 -4.75
CA ALA A 92 -11.02 4.82 -4.06
C ALA A 92 -11.03 3.29 -4.07
N LEU A 93 -10.71 2.67 -5.22
CA LEU A 93 -10.63 1.21 -5.33
C LEU A 93 -9.40 0.65 -4.62
N GLY A 94 -8.27 1.35 -4.69
CA GLY A 94 -7.01 0.93 -4.11
C GLY A 94 -7.02 0.97 -2.58
N THR A 95 -7.51 2.06 -1.97
CA THR A 95 -7.68 2.14 -0.50
C THR A 95 -8.67 1.10 0.01
N LYS A 96 -9.76 0.85 -0.73
CA LYS A 96 -10.71 -0.22 -0.40
C LYS A 96 -10.05 -1.60 -0.48
N TYR A 97 -9.15 -1.81 -1.45
CA TYR A 97 -8.41 -3.08 -1.58
C TYR A 97 -7.40 -3.25 -0.44
N LEU A 98 -6.67 -2.18 -0.05
CA LEU A 98 -5.81 -2.17 1.14
C LEU A 98 -6.60 -2.50 2.41
N SER A 99 -7.74 -1.84 2.64
CA SER A 99 -8.62 -2.13 3.78
C SER A 99 -9.08 -3.60 3.81
N LYS A 100 -9.42 -4.15 2.64
CA LYS A 100 -9.76 -5.58 2.52
C LYS A 100 -8.58 -6.48 2.90
N MET A 101 -7.36 -6.14 2.49
CA MET A 101 -6.16 -6.90 2.89
C MET A 101 -5.89 -6.75 4.38
N LEU A 102 -6.00 -5.56 4.94
CA LEU A 102 -5.81 -5.30 6.36
C LEU A 102 -6.77 -6.12 7.22
N LYS A 103 -8.07 -6.14 6.86
CA LYS A 103 -9.07 -6.99 7.51
C LYS A 103 -8.79 -8.48 7.35
N ARG A 104 -8.33 -8.91 6.17
CA ARG A 104 -8.03 -10.32 5.89
C ARG A 104 -6.86 -10.86 6.73
N PHE A 105 -5.95 -9.98 7.13
CA PHE A 105 -4.79 -10.31 7.95
C PHE A 105 -4.89 -9.71 9.35
N SER A 106 -6.12 -9.56 9.87
CA SER A 106 -6.38 -9.22 11.28
C SER A 106 -5.62 -7.97 11.76
N GLY A 107 -5.51 -6.95 10.91
CA GLY A 107 -4.81 -5.69 11.23
C GLY A 107 -3.30 -5.68 10.96
N GLN A 108 -2.72 -6.81 10.51
CA GLN A 108 -1.29 -6.92 10.23
C GLN A 108 -0.92 -6.16 8.95
N THR A 109 -0.51 -4.90 9.11
CA THR A 109 -0.16 -3.99 8.00
C THR A 109 0.97 -4.54 7.12
N VAL A 110 1.96 -5.22 7.72
CA VAL A 110 3.06 -5.88 6.99
C VAL A 110 2.52 -6.96 6.04
N LEU A 111 1.68 -7.86 6.54
CA LEU A 111 1.06 -8.92 5.73
C LEU A 111 0.12 -8.35 4.67
N ALA A 112 -0.66 -7.32 5.03
CA ALA A 112 -1.57 -6.66 4.11
C ALA A 112 -0.84 -5.98 2.94
N THR A 113 0.31 -5.33 3.23
CA THR A 113 1.18 -4.73 2.22
C THR A 113 1.77 -5.79 1.29
N ALA A 114 2.29 -6.89 1.86
CA ALA A 114 2.81 -8.00 1.05
C ALA A 114 1.71 -8.62 0.18
N ALA A 115 0.49 -8.75 0.71
CA ALA A 115 -0.65 -9.33 0.02
C ALA A 115 -1.20 -8.44 -1.09
N TYR A 116 -1.06 -7.13 -0.97
CA TYR A 116 -1.41 -6.17 -2.02
C TYR A 116 -0.56 -6.44 -3.27
N ASN A 117 0.76 -6.60 -3.10
CA ASN A 117 1.72 -6.85 -4.19
C ASN A 117 1.71 -8.30 -4.71
N ALA A 118 1.85 -9.29 -3.84
CA ALA A 118 2.03 -10.70 -4.23
C ALA A 118 0.74 -11.52 -4.27
N GLY A 119 -0.36 -10.96 -3.74
CA GLY A 119 -1.64 -11.65 -3.59
C GLY A 119 -1.73 -12.47 -2.30
N ALA A 120 -2.89 -12.35 -1.65
CA ALA A 120 -3.13 -12.97 -0.33
C ALA A 120 -2.95 -14.49 -0.26
N ARG A 121 -3.15 -15.23 -1.36
CA ARG A 121 -2.93 -16.70 -1.38
C ARG A 121 -1.46 -17.05 -1.11
N ARG A 122 -0.53 -16.29 -1.70
CA ARG A 122 0.91 -16.49 -1.49
C ARG A 122 1.28 -16.17 -0.05
N ILE A 123 0.82 -15.01 0.46
CA ILE A 123 1.12 -14.59 1.83
C ILE A 123 0.66 -15.62 2.86
N LYS A 124 -0.53 -16.20 2.70
CA LYS A 124 -0.98 -17.30 3.58
C LYS A 124 -0.06 -18.52 3.57
N GLY A 125 0.61 -18.81 2.45
CA GLY A 125 1.60 -19.88 2.35
C GLY A 125 2.95 -19.53 2.96
N TRP A 126 3.22 -18.25 3.23
CA TRP A 126 4.47 -17.76 3.81
C TRP A 126 4.34 -17.43 5.31
N LEU A 127 3.17 -17.64 5.91
CA LEU A 127 3.00 -17.44 7.34
C LEU A 127 3.85 -18.45 8.13
N PRO A 128 4.41 -18.04 9.29
CA PRO A 128 5.08 -18.94 10.20
C PRO A 128 4.19 -20.13 10.57
N LYS A 129 4.81 -21.31 10.71
CA LYS A 129 4.09 -22.55 11.04
C LYS A 129 4.02 -22.78 12.55
N ASN A 130 5.17 -22.69 13.23
CA ASN A 130 5.31 -23.21 14.60
C ASN A 130 5.21 -22.12 15.68
N ALA A 131 5.77 -20.94 15.42
CA ALA A 131 5.78 -19.82 16.35
C ALA A 131 5.67 -18.51 15.59
N SER A 132 5.22 -17.45 16.28
CA SER A 132 5.25 -16.10 15.71
C SER A 132 6.68 -15.70 15.37
N LEU A 133 6.84 -14.90 14.32
CA LEU A 133 8.14 -14.43 13.85
C LEU A 133 8.17 -12.91 13.85
N ASP A 134 9.28 -12.31 14.28
CA ASP A 134 9.46 -10.86 14.18
C ASP A 134 9.24 -10.41 12.74
N ALA A 135 8.57 -9.27 12.56
CA ALA A 135 8.11 -8.84 11.24
C ALA A 135 9.27 -8.55 10.27
N ASP A 136 10.39 -8.02 10.74
CA ASP A 136 11.60 -7.82 9.96
C ASP A 136 12.19 -9.14 9.46
N ARG A 137 12.30 -10.15 10.34
CA ARG A 137 12.73 -11.51 9.98
C ARG A 137 11.76 -12.16 9.01
N TRP A 138 10.46 -11.98 9.21
CA TRP A 138 9.46 -12.48 8.28
C TRP A 138 9.58 -11.81 6.92
N ILE A 139 9.76 -10.49 6.86
CA ILE A 139 9.98 -9.76 5.61
C ILE A 139 11.20 -10.35 4.89
N GLU A 140 12.33 -10.52 5.57
CA GLU A 140 13.54 -11.07 4.96
C GLU A 140 13.38 -12.52 4.47
N SER A 141 12.46 -13.28 5.06
CA SER A 141 12.14 -14.65 4.64
C SER A 141 11.21 -14.74 3.42
N ILE A 142 10.62 -13.63 2.95
CA ILE A 142 9.72 -13.64 1.79
C ILE A 142 10.49 -14.13 0.55
N PRO A 143 10.04 -15.20 -0.14
CA PRO A 143 10.78 -15.80 -1.26
C PRO A 143 10.98 -14.85 -2.45
N PHE A 144 10.07 -13.90 -2.65
CA PHE A 144 10.10 -12.99 -3.78
C PHE A 144 10.85 -11.72 -3.41
N LYS A 145 12.03 -11.52 -4.00
CA LYS A 145 12.84 -10.30 -3.81
C LYS A 145 12.05 -9.02 -4.12
N GLU A 146 11.30 -9.00 -5.21
CA GLU A 146 10.41 -7.88 -5.58
C GLU A 146 9.44 -7.54 -4.44
N THR A 147 8.84 -8.55 -3.82
CA THR A 147 7.88 -8.36 -2.72
C THR A 147 8.57 -7.94 -1.42
N ARG A 148 9.77 -8.44 -1.12
CA ARG A 148 10.58 -7.96 0.02
C ARG A 148 10.83 -6.47 -0.08
N GLU A 149 11.43 -6.06 -1.20
CA GLU A 149 11.73 -4.65 -1.47
C GLU A 149 10.46 -3.80 -1.50
N TYR A 150 9.36 -4.33 -2.03
CA TYR A 150 8.08 -3.64 -2.01
C TYR A 150 7.61 -3.33 -0.59
N VAL A 151 7.58 -4.34 0.30
CA VAL A 151 7.12 -4.17 1.69
C VAL A 151 8.02 -3.19 2.43
N THR A 152 9.34 -3.38 2.36
CA THR A 152 10.31 -2.49 3.02
C THR A 152 10.15 -1.04 2.56
N ASN A 153 10.04 -0.80 1.25
CA ASN A 153 9.88 0.55 0.71
C ASN A 153 8.54 1.18 1.13
N VAL A 154 7.43 0.45 1.08
CA VAL A 154 6.12 0.98 1.49
C VAL A 154 6.12 1.35 2.97
N LEU A 155 6.70 0.52 3.84
CA LEU A 155 6.80 0.80 5.27
C LEU A 155 7.67 2.04 5.53
N ALA A 156 8.83 2.15 4.87
CA ALA A 156 9.68 3.33 4.97
C ALA A 156 8.97 4.62 4.50
N TYR A 157 8.30 4.57 3.34
CA TYR A 157 7.55 5.70 2.80
C TYR A 157 6.38 6.09 3.69
N THR A 158 5.73 5.12 4.34
CA THR A 158 4.63 5.39 5.29
C THR A 158 5.09 6.29 6.44
N ILE A 159 6.31 6.09 6.97
CA ILE A 159 6.88 6.95 8.01
C ILE A 159 7.05 8.38 7.48
N ILE A 160 7.64 8.52 6.30
CA ILE A 160 7.88 9.84 5.68
C ILE A 160 6.56 10.56 5.44
N TYR A 161 5.54 9.88 4.91
CA TYR A 161 4.23 10.51 4.68
C TYR A 161 3.47 10.82 5.96
N ALA A 162 3.63 10.04 7.03
CA ALA A 162 3.00 10.38 8.31
C ALA A 162 3.58 11.69 8.86
N ASP A 163 4.88 11.93 8.68
CA ASP A 163 5.54 13.18 9.07
C ASP A 163 5.05 14.35 8.21
N ARG A 164 5.03 14.15 6.89
CA ARG A 164 4.51 15.13 5.92
C ARG A 164 3.05 15.53 6.16
N LEU A 165 2.23 14.61 6.68
CA LEU A 165 0.82 14.84 6.99
C LEU A 165 0.59 15.36 8.43
N GLY A 166 1.66 15.54 9.24
CA GLY A 166 1.54 15.93 10.63
C GLY A 166 0.85 14.88 11.52
N ILE A 167 0.83 13.61 11.08
CA ILE A 167 0.23 12.51 11.83
C ILE A 167 1.25 12.07 12.88
N LYS A 168 0.84 12.08 14.15
CA LYS A 168 1.68 11.61 15.26
C LYS A 168 2.17 10.20 14.97
N GLN A 169 3.49 10.03 14.93
CA GLN A 169 4.13 8.80 14.52
C GLN A 169 4.00 7.73 15.61
N ASP A 170 3.32 6.63 15.31
CA ASP A 170 3.59 5.37 16.00
C ASP A 170 5.00 4.90 15.62
N ARG A 171 5.77 4.39 16.59
CA ARG A 171 7.10 3.83 16.34
C ARG A 171 7.02 2.75 15.26
N LEU A 172 8.04 2.59 14.43
CA LEU A 172 8.06 1.55 13.38
C LEU A 172 7.76 0.16 13.96
N THR A 173 8.25 -0.13 15.17
CA THR A 173 7.96 -1.37 15.90
C THR A 173 6.48 -1.58 16.20
N GLN A 174 5.71 -0.53 16.47
CA GLN A 174 4.26 -0.61 16.66
C GLN A 174 3.52 -0.91 15.35
N ARG A 175 4.13 -0.57 14.20
CA ARG A 175 3.61 -0.88 12.85
C ARG A 175 4.04 -2.26 12.35
N MET A 176 5.02 -2.86 13.01
CA MET A 176 5.64 -4.14 12.68
C MET A 176 5.53 -5.12 13.85
N PRO A 177 4.31 -5.39 14.37
CA PRO A 177 4.14 -6.43 15.38
C PRO A 177 4.56 -7.79 14.82
N ALA A 178 4.94 -8.71 15.70
CA ALA A 178 5.29 -10.07 15.30
C ALA A 178 4.20 -10.69 14.42
N ILE A 179 4.62 -11.38 13.36
CA ILE A 179 3.76 -12.10 12.45
C ILE A 179 3.29 -13.37 13.14
N PRO A 180 1.98 -13.55 13.38
CA PRO A 180 1.45 -14.73 14.04
C PRO A 180 1.60 -15.96 13.14
N THR A 181 1.42 -17.14 13.75
CA THR A 181 1.33 -18.37 12.99
C THR A 181 0.08 -18.39 12.12
N ARG A 182 0.06 -19.29 11.14
CA ARG A 182 -1.08 -19.47 10.24
C ARG A 182 -2.40 -19.78 10.96
N GLU A 183 -2.34 -20.47 12.09
CA GLU A 183 -3.53 -20.90 12.86
C GLU A 183 -4.09 -19.77 13.73
N ALA A 184 -3.25 -18.83 14.13
CA ALA A 184 -3.61 -17.70 14.98
C ALA A 184 -4.13 -16.47 14.19
N LEU A 185 -4.29 -16.58 12.86
CA LEU A 185 -4.61 -15.46 11.96
C LEU A 185 -5.89 -15.68 11.15
#